data_AF-A0A096AUY5-F1
#
_entry.id   AF-A0A096AUY5-F1
#
_cell.length_a   1.000
_cell.length_b   1.000
_cell.length_c   1.000
_cell.angle_alpha   90.00
_cell.angle_beta   90.00
_cell.angle_gamma   90.00
#
_symmetry.space_group_name_H-M   'P 1'
#
loop_
_entity.id
_entity.type
_entity.pdbx_description
1 polymer ?
#
loop_
_entity_poly.entity_id
_entity_poly.type
_entity_poly.pdbx_seq_one_letter_code
_entity_poly.pdbx_strand_id
1 'polypeptide(L)'
;MVRLFLFLVGGTGSRVMRPLIMQFAAGIHPLDEAGQPMPLEVVPIIVDPHKANEDLKRTSNLLRWYKQIRQALYGDRVDVTKGFFSVKISTLSDILPNGSNLSDTFLFNMGSIASKKFSDFISYSTLDTGNQVLCSMMFSKDQLDTKMDIGFVGSPNIGSVALNQFKDSEEFKQFSNVFQKNDRIFVVSSIFGGTGAAGYPIIVKNIRNAGNNIQINNRGDLRDARIGALTVLPYFNIQQDENSPISRADFISKTKSALFYYHDNLTGIRQNGVDLPMSKVNACYYLGDEIPSNPYFNDPGGNGQRNDAHVVEYVGALAVLDFLQIPDDQLHTDNGNAVNPIYKEYGLANDKMTLSLKDFGTSTRLHVNKQLSKFHLAYLYITNQLKSDVGRGYTEDKPEITSGFLSTSFFHTLTSDFYVAYLTWLKELKLNQRSFEPFHLSTEKLSDALNGIAPKSGLFKSTIDYKSLLSSLNKMSQQAVKTQKYGTDRVAYKLMNLLDETLDKLVEEKYNSVV
;
A
#
# COMPACT_ATOMS: atom_id res chain seq x y z
N MET A 1 7.62 12.23 14.49
CA MET A 1 6.73 11.21 13.90
C MET A 1 6.21 11.75 12.59
N VAL A 2 6.24 10.94 11.54
CA VAL A 2 5.57 11.28 10.29
C VAL A 2 4.24 10.54 10.24
N ARG A 3 3.16 11.27 9.94
CA ARG A 3 1.87 10.66 9.63
C ARG A 3 1.57 10.87 8.15
N LEU A 4 1.15 9.79 7.51
CA LEU A 4 0.85 9.72 6.09
C LEU A 4 -0.64 9.50 5.88
N PHE A 5 -1.30 10.42 5.20
CA PHE A 5 -2.62 10.17 4.61
C PHE A 5 -2.43 9.58 3.21
N LEU A 6 -2.77 8.30 3.06
CA LEU A 6 -2.53 7.54 1.84
C LEU A 6 -3.85 7.32 1.10
N PHE A 7 -4.09 8.13 0.06
CA PHE A 7 -5.28 8.00 -0.78
C PHE A 7 -5.06 6.92 -1.83
N LEU A 8 -5.84 5.84 -1.73
CA LEU A 8 -5.75 4.67 -2.59
C LEU A 8 -6.94 4.68 -3.55
N VAL A 9 -6.73 5.14 -4.79
CA VAL A 9 -7.82 5.45 -5.73
C VAL A 9 -8.06 4.27 -6.68
N GLY A 10 -9.29 3.75 -6.64
CA GLY A 10 -9.74 2.59 -7.42
C GLY A 10 -8.96 1.30 -7.12
N GLY A 11 -9.23 0.26 -7.92
CA GLY A 11 -8.63 -1.06 -7.73
C GLY A 11 -7.10 -1.07 -7.72
N THR A 12 -6.43 -0.24 -8.53
CA THR A 12 -4.96 -0.14 -8.51
C THR A 12 -4.44 0.40 -7.19
N GLY A 13 -5.11 1.39 -6.59
CA GLY A 13 -4.79 1.89 -5.26
C GLY A 13 -4.81 0.77 -4.22
N SER A 14 -5.93 0.02 -4.15
CA SER A 14 -6.03 -1.12 -3.24
C SER A 14 -4.93 -2.17 -3.47
N ARG A 15 -4.63 -2.48 -4.73
CA ARG A 15 -3.64 -3.48 -5.10
C ARG A 15 -2.22 -3.10 -4.70
N VAL A 16 -1.81 -1.83 -4.84
CA VAL A 16 -0.51 -1.32 -4.36
C VAL A 16 -0.42 -1.32 -2.83
N MET A 17 -1.54 -1.17 -2.12
CA MET A 17 -1.53 -1.23 -0.67
C MET A 17 -1.16 -2.62 -0.14
N ARG A 18 -1.52 -3.71 -0.83
CA ARG A 18 -1.20 -5.08 -0.40
C ARG A 18 0.31 -5.31 -0.19
N PRO A 19 1.20 -5.08 -1.18
CA PRO A 19 2.63 -5.22 -0.96
C PRO A 19 3.20 -4.19 0.02
N LEU A 20 2.58 -3.01 0.18
CA LEU A 20 3.00 -2.06 1.21
C LEU A 20 2.74 -2.63 2.63
N ILE A 21 1.58 -3.28 2.85
CA ILE A 21 1.29 -3.98 4.11
C ILE A 21 2.28 -5.11 4.36
N MET A 22 2.65 -5.88 3.32
CA MET A 22 3.65 -6.95 3.46
C MET A 22 5.03 -6.39 3.85
N GLN A 23 5.40 -5.23 3.31
CA GLN A 23 6.65 -4.54 3.66
C GLN A 23 6.62 -4.01 5.10
N PHE A 24 5.50 -3.41 5.53
CA PHE A 24 5.31 -2.99 6.92
C PHE A 24 5.30 -4.18 7.90
N ALA A 25 4.71 -5.31 7.51
CA ALA A 25 4.70 -6.53 8.32
C ALA A 25 6.13 -7.06 8.53
N ALA A 26 6.97 -6.96 7.49
CA ALA A 26 8.39 -7.26 7.57
C ALA A 26 9.21 -6.27 8.43
N GLY A 27 8.61 -5.17 8.89
CA GLY A 27 9.28 -4.16 9.72
C GLY A 27 10.04 -3.11 8.92
N ILE A 28 9.68 -2.91 7.65
CA ILE A 28 10.26 -1.85 6.82
C ILE A 28 9.66 -0.51 7.23
N HIS A 29 10.53 0.41 7.60
CA HIS A 29 10.22 1.80 7.92
C HIS A 29 10.99 2.69 6.94
N PRO A 30 10.44 3.87 6.58
CA PRO A 30 11.25 4.88 5.92
C PRO A 30 12.40 5.33 6.84
N LEU A 31 13.50 5.78 6.24
CA LEU A 31 14.69 6.25 6.93
C LEU A 31 14.76 7.78 6.96
N ASP A 32 15.33 8.34 8.02
CA ASP A 32 15.72 9.75 8.05
C ASP A 32 17.03 10.00 7.28
N GLU A 33 17.48 11.26 7.23
CA GLU A 33 18.73 11.66 6.57
C GLU A 33 19.98 10.99 7.17
N ALA A 34 19.92 10.53 8.43
CA ALA A 34 20.98 9.78 9.09
C ALA A 34 20.88 8.25 8.85
N GLY A 35 19.95 7.82 7.99
CA GLY A 35 19.71 6.41 7.68
C GLY A 35 19.04 5.63 8.81
N GLN A 36 18.42 6.31 9.78
CA GLN A 36 17.73 5.66 10.90
C GLN A 36 16.23 5.50 10.62
N PRO A 37 15.63 4.35 10.98
CA PRO A 37 14.18 4.16 10.86
C PRO A 37 13.38 5.20 11.63
N MET A 38 12.43 5.86 10.96
CA MET A 38 11.58 6.87 11.59
C MET A 38 10.20 6.31 12.00
N PRO A 39 9.60 6.80 13.11
CA PRO A 39 8.28 6.36 13.54
C PRO A 39 7.21 6.88 12.57
N LEU A 40 6.35 5.97 12.13
CA LEU A 40 5.39 6.18 11.05
C LEU A 40 3.98 5.73 11.46
N GLU A 41 3.01 6.61 11.24
CA GLU A 41 1.58 6.30 11.24
C GLU A 41 1.03 6.47 9.82
N VAL A 42 0.36 5.45 9.29
CA VAL A 42 -0.30 5.50 7.97
C VAL A 42 -1.80 5.45 8.18
N VAL A 43 -2.50 6.36 7.51
CA VAL A 43 -3.97 6.46 7.47
C VAL A 43 -4.41 6.18 6.03
N PRO A 44 -4.69 4.92 5.67
CA PRO A 44 -5.17 4.56 4.35
C PRO A 44 -6.60 5.05 4.15
N ILE A 45 -6.84 5.73 3.03
CA ILE A 45 -8.16 6.21 2.61
C ILE A 45 -8.43 5.64 1.22
N ILE A 46 -9.20 4.55 1.15
CA ILE A 46 -9.52 3.88 -0.09
C ILE A 46 -10.72 4.54 -0.76
N VAL A 47 -10.50 5.10 -1.94
CA VAL A 47 -11.52 5.76 -2.76
C VAL A 47 -11.87 4.84 -3.92
N ASP A 48 -12.77 3.88 -3.66
CA ASP A 48 -13.29 2.97 -4.67
C ASP A 48 -14.83 2.85 -4.55
N PRO A 49 -15.61 3.32 -5.53
CA PRO A 49 -17.07 3.11 -5.56
C PRO A 49 -17.47 1.63 -5.56
N HIS A 50 -16.64 0.75 -6.12
CA HIS A 50 -16.99 -0.65 -6.33
C HIS A 50 -16.77 -1.50 -5.08
N LYS A 51 -17.64 -1.34 -4.08
CA LYS A 51 -17.54 -2.04 -2.79
C LYS A 51 -17.56 -3.57 -2.89
N ALA A 52 -18.19 -4.11 -3.94
CA ALA A 52 -18.24 -5.54 -4.18
C ALA A 52 -16.90 -6.14 -4.65
N ASN A 53 -15.97 -5.31 -5.15
CA ASN A 53 -14.69 -5.74 -5.72
C ASN A 53 -13.86 -6.63 -4.77
N GLU A 54 -13.50 -7.84 -5.22
CA GLU A 54 -12.72 -8.78 -4.43
C GLU A 54 -11.32 -8.29 -4.08
N ASP A 55 -10.61 -7.59 -4.98
CA ASP A 55 -9.29 -7.02 -4.67
C ASP A 55 -9.37 -5.96 -3.55
N LEU A 56 -10.47 -5.21 -3.51
CA LEU A 56 -10.77 -4.27 -2.43
C LEU A 56 -11.01 -5.00 -1.09
N LYS A 57 -11.83 -6.06 -1.10
CA LYS A 57 -12.10 -6.87 0.11
C LYS A 57 -10.83 -7.52 0.65
N ARG A 58 -10.00 -8.10 -0.22
CA ARG A 58 -8.70 -8.70 0.14
C ARG A 58 -7.79 -7.67 0.82
N THR A 59 -7.73 -6.46 0.28
CA THR A 59 -6.91 -5.37 0.85
C THR A 59 -7.45 -4.91 2.21
N SER A 60 -8.77 -4.70 2.31
CA SER A 60 -9.42 -4.30 3.57
C SER A 60 -9.23 -5.35 4.68
N ASN A 61 -9.36 -6.64 4.35
CA ASN A 61 -9.10 -7.73 5.29
C ASN A 61 -7.64 -7.73 5.77
N LEU A 62 -6.68 -7.54 4.85
CA LEU A 62 -5.26 -7.50 5.17
C LEU A 62 -4.91 -6.33 6.11
N LEU A 63 -5.51 -5.14 5.90
CA LEU A 63 -5.36 -4.00 6.80
C LEU A 63 -5.93 -4.28 8.20
N ARG A 64 -7.10 -4.92 8.29
CA ARG A 64 -7.72 -5.28 9.57
C ARG A 64 -6.85 -6.28 10.34
N TRP A 65 -6.37 -7.34 9.69
CA TRP A 65 -5.50 -8.33 10.33
C TRP A 65 -4.18 -7.70 10.77
N TYR A 66 -3.58 -6.84 9.94
CA TYR A 66 -2.39 -6.09 10.31
C TYR A 66 -2.64 -5.23 11.56
N LYS A 67 -3.72 -4.43 11.59
CA LYS A 67 -4.09 -3.57 12.74
C LYS A 67 -4.24 -4.41 14.02
N GLN A 68 -4.91 -5.56 13.94
CA GLN A 68 -5.09 -6.48 15.08
C GLN A 68 -3.76 -7.06 15.58
N ILE A 69 -2.92 -7.57 14.69
CA ILE A 69 -1.58 -8.10 15.03
C ILE A 69 -0.73 -7.00 15.66
N ARG A 70 -0.70 -5.82 15.05
CA ARG A 70 0.06 -4.66 15.53
C ARG A 70 -0.38 -4.24 16.93
N GLN A 71 -1.69 -4.18 17.19
CA GLN A 71 -2.24 -3.81 18.49
C GLN A 71 -1.81 -4.79 19.58
N ALA A 72 -1.82 -6.09 19.29
CA ALA A 72 -1.38 -7.11 20.24
C ALA A 72 0.13 -7.02 20.56
N LEU A 73 0.94 -6.55 19.61
CA LEU A 73 2.39 -6.44 19.76
C LEU A 73 2.81 -5.14 20.45
N TYR A 74 2.23 -4.00 20.06
CA TYR A 74 2.72 -2.67 20.44
C TYR A 74 1.65 -1.77 21.08
N GLY A 75 0.38 -2.18 21.08
CA GLY A 75 -0.74 -1.33 21.47
C GLY A 75 -0.80 -0.05 20.64
N ASP A 76 -1.26 1.03 21.28
CA ASP A 76 -1.41 2.35 20.65
C ASP A 76 -0.10 3.13 20.55
N ARG A 77 1.05 2.51 20.89
CA ARG A 77 2.35 3.16 20.80
C ARG A 77 2.58 3.69 19.39
N VAL A 78 3.08 4.91 19.34
CA VAL A 78 3.31 5.62 18.09
C VAL A 78 4.82 5.69 17.79
N ASP A 79 5.68 5.59 18.80
CA ASP A 79 7.13 5.73 18.75
C ASP A 79 7.91 4.47 18.28
N VAL A 80 7.22 3.45 17.77
CA VAL A 80 7.84 2.19 17.34
C VAL A 80 8.54 2.37 15.99
N THR A 81 9.81 1.95 15.90
CA THR A 81 10.65 2.12 14.70
C THR A 81 11.30 0.83 14.19
N LYS A 82 11.14 -0.29 14.90
CA LYS A 82 11.78 -1.59 14.61
C LYS A 82 10.88 -2.76 15.00
N GLY A 83 11.14 -3.91 14.36
CA GLY A 83 10.44 -5.17 14.59
C GLY A 83 9.37 -5.46 13.55
N PHE A 84 8.86 -6.69 13.50
CA PHE A 84 7.74 -7.04 12.63
C PHE A 84 6.46 -6.28 13.03
N PHE A 85 5.65 -5.90 12.05
CA PHE A 85 4.39 -5.16 12.23
C PHE A 85 4.52 -3.84 13.03
N SER A 86 5.68 -3.18 12.91
CA SER A 86 6.06 -2.02 13.72
C SER A 86 5.49 -0.67 13.24
N VAL A 87 5.10 -0.55 11.97
CA VAL A 87 4.40 0.64 11.45
C VAL A 87 2.97 0.69 11.99
N LYS A 88 2.50 1.85 12.45
CA LYS A 88 1.12 2.02 12.91
C LYS A 88 0.21 2.25 11.69
N ILE A 89 -0.89 1.51 11.60
CA ILE A 89 -1.94 1.74 10.61
C ILE A 89 -3.22 2.07 11.37
N SER A 90 -3.82 3.21 11.03
CA SER A 90 -5.03 3.73 11.65
C SER A 90 -6.10 4.01 10.60
N THR A 91 -7.37 3.86 10.97
CA THR A 91 -8.47 4.41 10.19
C THR A 91 -8.60 5.90 10.48
N LEU A 92 -9.39 6.61 9.67
CA LEU A 92 -9.70 8.00 9.97
C LEU A 92 -10.42 8.12 11.32
N SER A 93 -11.29 7.17 11.66
CA SER A 93 -12.03 7.15 12.93
C SER A 93 -11.10 7.05 14.16
N ASP A 94 -10.03 6.23 14.08
CA ASP A 94 -9.06 6.06 15.18
C ASP A 94 -8.35 7.36 15.59
N ILE A 95 -8.22 8.32 14.68
CA ILE A 95 -7.42 9.53 14.88
C ILE A 95 -8.26 10.78 15.18
N LEU A 96 -9.59 10.66 15.26
CA LEU A 96 -10.45 11.81 15.55
C LEU A 96 -10.51 12.09 17.05
N PRO A 97 -10.32 13.36 17.47
CA PRO A 97 -10.42 13.74 18.87
C PRO A 97 -11.88 13.60 19.35
N ASN A 98 -12.08 12.98 20.52
CA ASN A 98 -13.38 12.75 21.17
C ASN A 98 -14.29 11.69 20.51
N GLY A 99 -13.71 10.82 19.69
CA GLY A 99 -14.46 9.79 18.96
C GLY A 99 -15.13 10.34 17.69
N SER A 100 -15.77 9.45 16.94
CA SER A 100 -16.32 9.79 15.63
C SER A 100 -17.67 9.14 15.37
N ASN A 101 -18.51 9.82 14.59
CA ASN A 101 -19.67 9.21 13.92
C ASN A 101 -19.26 8.48 12.62
N LEU A 102 -17.98 8.54 12.22
CA LEU A 102 -17.45 7.78 11.10
C LEU A 102 -17.30 6.31 11.48
N SER A 103 -17.66 5.44 10.54
CA SER A 103 -17.42 4.01 10.66
C SER A 103 -15.91 3.72 10.78
N ASP A 104 -15.53 2.74 11.60
CA ASP A 104 -14.14 2.24 11.64
C ASP A 104 -13.84 1.42 10.38
N THR A 105 -13.53 2.13 9.29
CA THR A 105 -13.26 1.56 7.97
C THR A 105 -12.17 2.34 7.26
N PHE A 106 -11.48 1.67 6.34
CA PHE A 106 -10.54 2.29 5.42
C PHE A 106 -11.23 2.80 4.14
N LEU A 107 -12.50 2.44 3.92
CA LEU A 107 -13.26 2.88 2.76
C LEU A 107 -13.77 4.31 2.95
N PHE A 108 -13.46 5.16 1.99
CA PHE A 108 -14.06 6.48 1.92
C PHE A 108 -15.52 6.37 1.50
N ASN A 109 -16.44 6.88 2.34
CA ASN A 109 -17.85 6.84 1.99
C ASN A 109 -18.18 7.94 0.99
N MET A 110 -18.50 7.55 -0.24
CA MET A 110 -18.94 8.48 -1.27
C MET A 110 -20.44 8.83 -1.19
N GLY A 111 -21.11 8.53 -0.08
CA GLY A 111 -22.51 8.90 0.14
C GLY A 111 -23.46 8.31 -0.91
N SER A 112 -24.31 9.16 -1.50
CA SER A 112 -25.39 8.80 -2.44
C SER A 112 -24.91 8.41 -3.85
N ILE A 113 -23.59 8.42 -4.10
CA ILE A 113 -23.00 8.02 -5.38
C ILE A 113 -23.19 6.52 -5.63
N ALA A 114 -23.11 5.69 -4.59
CA ALA A 114 -23.05 4.23 -4.74
C ALA A 114 -24.40 3.53 -4.98
N SER A 115 -25.47 4.21 -5.39
CA SER A 115 -26.79 3.58 -5.58
C SER A 115 -27.62 4.13 -6.74
N LYS A 116 -27.02 4.91 -7.64
CA LYS A 116 -27.73 5.59 -8.74
C LYS A 116 -27.11 5.29 -10.10
N LYS A 117 -27.92 5.35 -11.16
CA LYS A 117 -27.40 5.56 -12.51
C LYS A 117 -26.79 6.96 -12.61
N PHE A 118 -25.85 7.14 -13.54
CA PHE A 118 -25.23 8.46 -13.73
C PHE A 118 -26.25 9.53 -14.10
N SER A 119 -27.23 9.22 -14.95
CA SER A 119 -28.36 10.10 -15.29
C SER A 119 -29.15 10.57 -14.06
N ASP A 120 -29.45 9.67 -13.13
CA ASP A 120 -30.14 10.00 -11.88
C ASP A 120 -29.26 10.84 -10.95
N PHE A 121 -27.95 10.60 -10.96
CA PHE A 121 -26.99 11.34 -10.16
C PHE A 121 -26.90 12.80 -10.58
N ILE A 122 -26.85 13.08 -11.90
CA ILE A 122 -26.84 14.45 -12.42
C ILE A 122 -28.25 15.05 -12.55
N SER A 123 -29.29 14.36 -12.07
CA SER A 123 -30.69 14.75 -12.21
C SER A 123 -31.09 15.06 -13.67
N TYR A 124 -30.63 14.23 -14.61
CA TYR A 124 -30.80 14.45 -16.05
C TYR A 124 -32.27 14.67 -16.45
N SER A 125 -33.20 13.94 -15.83
CA SER A 125 -34.64 14.05 -16.11
C SER A 125 -35.25 15.39 -15.68
N THR A 126 -34.60 16.16 -14.81
CA THR A 126 -35.07 17.47 -14.34
C THR A 126 -34.50 18.63 -15.16
N LEU A 127 -33.57 18.36 -16.07
CA LEU A 127 -32.99 19.35 -16.97
C LEU A 127 -34.02 19.77 -18.03
N ASP A 128 -33.99 21.03 -18.45
CA ASP A 128 -34.73 21.47 -19.63
C ASP A 128 -34.19 20.83 -20.92
N THR A 129 -34.94 20.90 -22.01
CA THR A 129 -34.59 20.26 -23.28
C THR A 129 -33.24 20.72 -23.82
N GLY A 130 -32.87 21.99 -23.67
CA GLY A 130 -31.59 22.51 -24.15
C GLY A 130 -30.42 21.89 -23.39
N ASN A 131 -30.53 21.83 -22.06
CA ASN A 131 -29.54 21.21 -21.20
C ASN A 131 -29.48 19.68 -21.38
N GLN A 132 -30.60 19.01 -21.64
CA GLN A 132 -30.61 17.58 -21.99
C GLN A 132 -29.86 17.30 -23.30
N VAL A 133 -30.05 18.14 -24.32
CA VAL A 133 -29.31 18.04 -25.59
C VAL A 133 -27.81 18.25 -25.37
N LEU A 134 -27.42 19.28 -24.60
CA LEU A 134 -26.01 19.51 -24.27
C LEU A 134 -25.39 18.34 -23.50
N CYS A 135 -26.09 17.80 -22.50
CA CYS A 135 -25.64 16.61 -21.77
C CYS A 135 -25.50 15.39 -22.69
N SER A 136 -26.42 15.19 -23.64
CA SER A 136 -26.37 14.09 -24.62
C SER A 136 -25.23 14.25 -25.64
N MET A 137 -24.72 15.47 -25.83
CA MET A 137 -23.50 15.70 -26.63
C MET A 137 -22.22 15.36 -25.85
N MET A 138 -22.24 15.50 -24.53
CA MET A 138 -21.07 15.24 -23.66
C MET A 138 -20.97 13.80 -23.18
N PHE A 139 -22.12 13.12 -23.03
CA PHE A 139 -22.21 11.77 -22.49
C PHE A 139 -23.04 10.90 -23.42
N SER A 140 -22.51 9.72 -23.74
CA SER A 140 -23.28 8.73 -24.50
C SER A 140 -24.43 8.17 -23.65
N LYS A 141 -25.41 7.55 -24.31
CA LYS A 141 -26.51 6.87 -23.62
C LYS A 141 -26.00 5.80 -22.64
N ASP A 142 -25.01 5.01 -23.05
CA ASP A 142 -24.41 3.98 -22.20
C ASP A 142 -23.73 4.58 -20.96
N GLN A 143 -23.08 5.75 -21.11
CA GLN A 143 -22.49 6.48 -19.99
C GLN A 143 -23.56 7.01 -19.03
N LEU A 144 -24.68 7.53 -19.54
CA LEU A 144 -25.81 7.98 -18.73
C LEU A 144 -26.50 6.82 -17.99
N ASP A 145 -26.55 5.63 -18.59
CA ASP A 145 -27.14 4.41 -18.01
C ASP A 145 -26.19 3.64 -17.08
N THR A 146 -24.93 4.06 -16.97
CA THR A 146 -23.93 3.41 -16.12
C THR A 146 -24.33 3.50 -14.65
N LYS A 147 -24.32 2.35 -13.96
CA LYS A 147 -24.48 2.30 -12.50
C LYS A 147 -23.18 2.74 -11.83
N MET A 148 -23.24 3.68 -10.91
CA MET A 148 -22.03 4.27 -10.34
C MET A 148 -21.42 3.42 -9.20
N ASP A 149 -22.13 2.39 -8.74
CA ASP A 149 -21.73 1.46 -7.68
C ASP A 149 -20.75 0.37 -8.15
N ILE A 150 -20.57 0.20 -9.46
CA ILE A 150 -19.53 -0.63 -10.08
C ILE A 150 -18.30 0.20 -10.50
N GLY A 151 -18.30 1.50 -10.14
CA GLY A 151 -17.32 2.48 -10.57
C GLY A 151 -17.52 2.98 -12.00
N PHE A 152 -16.57 3.78 -12.50
CA PHE A 152 -16.79 4.55 -13.73
C PHE A 152 -16.43 3.78 -15.02
N VAL A 153 -16.23 2.46 -14.95
CA VAL A 153 -16.04 1.55 -16.10
C VAL A 153 -15.11 2.10 -17.20
N GLY A 154 -13.95 2.63 -16.80
CA GLY A 154 -12.98 3.19 -17.75
C GLY A 154 -13.37 4.52 -18.41
N SER A 155 -14.33 5.25 -17.85
CA SER A 155 -14.82 6.57 -18.30
C SER A 155 -14.45 7.68 -17.30
N PRO A 156 -13.27 8.33 -17.43
CA PRO A 156 -12.83 9.38 -16.52
C PRO A 156 -13.75 10.62 -16.49
N ASN A 157 -14.47 10.91 -17.58
CA ASN A 157 -15.42 12.02 -17.65
C ASN A 157 -16.57 11.84 -16.64
N ILE A 158 -17.15 10.64 -16.49
CA ILE A 158 -18.15 10.35 -15.43
C ILE A 158 -17.53 10.55 -14.05
N GLY A 159 -16.35 9.95 -13.84
CA GLY A 159 -15.63 10.05 -12.57
C GLY A 159 -15.32 11.49 -12.18
N SER A 160 -15.08 12.36 -13.16
CA SER A 160 -14.76 13.76 -12.91
C SER A 160 -15.92 14.55 -12.29
N VAL A 161 -17.16 14.18 -12.64
CA VAL A 161 -18.38 14.78 -12.09
C VAL A 161 -18.70 14.16 -10.73
N ALA A 162 -18.68 12.82 -10.65
CA ALA A 162 -19.05 12.09 -9.45
C ALA A 162 -18.09 12.36 -8.27
N LEU A 163 -16.78 12.26 -8.50
CA LEU A 163 -15.79 12.45 -7.44
C LEU A 163 -15.68 13.90 -6.96
N ASN A 164 -16.24 14.87 -7.67
CA ASN A 164 -16.21 16.27 -7.21
C ASN A 164 -17.00 16.48 -5.91
N GLN A 165 -17.95 15.59 -5.57
CA GLN A 165 -18.63 15.60 -4.27
C GLN A 165 -17.73 15.20 -3.09
N PHE A 166 -16.52 14.68 -3.36
CA PHE A 166 -15.54 14.32 -2.35
C PHE A 166 -15.28 15.44 -1.33
N LYS A 167 -15.24 16.70 -1.78
CA LYS A 167 -15.00 17.87 -0.92
C LYS A 167 -16.12 18.13 0.11
N ASP A 168 -17.32 17.62 -0.14
CA ASP A 168 -18.51 17.87 0.67
C ASP A 168 -18.77 16.74 1.68
N SER A 169 -18.01 15.63 1.60
CA SER A 169 -18.18 14.48 2.48
C SER A 169 -17.72 14.76 3.91
N GLU A 170 -18.29 14.01 4.85
CA GLU A 170 -17.89 14.11 6.25
C GLU A 170 -16.46 13.60 6.44
N GLU A 171 -16.07 12.53 5.73
CA GLU A 171 -14.72 11.99 5.75
C GLU A 171 -13.68 13.04 5.33
N PHE A 172 -13.94 13.82 4.27
CA PHE A 172 -13.01 14.86 3.82
C PHE A 172 -12.91 16.01 4.83
N LYS A 173 -14.04 16.41 5.43
CA LYS A 173 -14.05 17.43 6.50
C LYS A 173 -13.25 16.96 7.70
N GLN A 174 -13.47 15.73 8.14
CA GLN A 174 -12.78 15.16 9.30
C GLN A 174 -11.28 14.98 9.04
N PHE A 175 -10.89 14.44 7.88
CA PHE A 175 -9.51 14.43 7.40
C PHE A 175 -8.90 15.84 7.48
N SER A 176 -9.61 16.83 6.93
CA SER A 176 -9.13 18.21 6.89
C SER A 176 -8.97 18.83 8.29
N ASN A 177 -9.81 18.43 9.24
CA ASN A 177 -9.78 18.93 10.62
C ASN A 177 -8.66 18.33 11.47
N VAL A 178 -8.23 17.11 11.17
CA VAL A 178 -7.14 16.46 11.91
C VAL A 178 -5.78 16.61 11.22
N PHE A 179 -5.74 17.06 9.97
CA PHE A 179 -4.50 17.30 9.24
C PHE A 179 -3.64 18.37 9.93
N GLN A 180 -2.35 18.13 10.02
CA GLN A 180 -1.34 18.99 10.63
C GLN A 180 -0.23 19.30 9.62
N LYS A 181 0.42 20.46 9.76
CA LYS A 181 1.52 20.91 8.90
C LYS A 181 2.62 19.87 8.59
N ASN A 182 2.95 19.00 9.53
CA ASN A 182 4.01 17.98 9.37
C ASN A 182 3.52 16.67 8.75
N ASP A 183 2.21 16.53 8.55
CA ASP A 183 1.66 15.38 7.85
C ASP A 183 2.04 15.40 6.38
N ARG A 184 2.09 14.21 5.79
CA ARG A 184 2.30 14.04 4.35
C ARG A 184 1.07 13.39 3.73
N ILE A 185 0.87 13.66 2.44
CA ILE A 185 -0.21 13.08 1.65
C ILE A 185 0.43 12.33 0.49
N PHE A 186 -0.03 11.11 0.22
CA PHE A 186 0.37 10.39 -0.97
C PHE A 186 -0.85 9.82 -1.69
N VAL A 187 -0.92 10.00 -3.02
CA VAL A 187 -2.02 9.51 -3.83
C VAL A 187 -1.54 8.38 -4.74
N VAL A 188 -2.17 7.22 -4.67
CA VAL A 188 -1.92 6.11 -5.58
C VAL A 188 -3.09 5.96 -6.53
N SER A 189 -2.82 6.02 -7.83
CA SER A 189 -3.85 5.89 -8.87
C SER A 189 -3.30 5.21 -10.12
N SER A 190 -4.19 4.67 -10.94
CA SER A 190 -3.87 4.30 -12.33
C SER A 190 -4.40 5.34 -13.31
N ILE A 191 -3.63 5.60 -14.36
CA ILE A 191 -3.97 6.59 -15.39
C ILE A 191 -4.96 6.08 -16.43
N PHE A 192 -5.13 4.76 -16.51
CA PHE A 192 -5.93 4.09 -17.54
C PHE A 192 -7.30 3.61 -17.03
N GLY A 193 -7.52 3.61 -15.72
CA GLY A 193 -8.80 3.27 -15.10
C GLY A 193 -9.72 4.49 -14.96
N GLY A 194 -11.04 4.28 -14.94
CA GLY A 194 -12.01 5.38 -14.82
C GLY A 194 -11.93 6.13 -13.48
N THR A 195 -11.89 5.39 -12.37
CA THR A 195 -11.79 5.96 -11.01
C THR A 195 -10.41 6.56 -10.72
N GLY A 196 -9.35 5.83 -11.07
CA GLY A 196 -7.96 6.29 -10.86
C GLY A 196 -7.68 7.59 -11.61
N ALA A 197 -7.98 7.62 -12.91
CA ALA A 197 -7.64 8.74 -13.77
C ALA A 197 -8.35 10.04 -13.36
N ALA A 198 -9.62 9.94 -12.93
CA ALA A 198 -10.39 11.10 -12.46
C ALA A 198 -10.07 11.49 -11.01
N GLY A 199 -9.86 10.51 -10.13
CA GLY A 199 -9.76 10.75 -8.69
C GLY A 199 -8.48 11.45 -8.27
N TYR A 200 -7.34 11.13 -8.89
CA TYR A 200 -6.08 11.78 -8.53
C TYR A 200 -6.12 13.32 -8.71
N PRO A 201 -6.46 13.88 -9.89
CA PRO A 201 -6.60 15.33 -10.04
C PRO A 201 -7.61 15.95 -9.07
N ILE A 202 -8.74 15.28 -8.83
CA ILE A 202 -9.82 15.83 -8.00
C ILE A 202 -9.43 15.88 -6.53
N ILE A 203 -8.80 14.82 -6.01
CA ILE A 203 -8.33 14.78 -4.62
C ILE A 203 -7.33 15.91 -4.39
N VAL A 204 -6.33 16.06 -5.26
CA VAL A 204 -5.33 17.13 -5.13
C VAL A 204 -5.98 18.51 -5.28
N LYS A 205 -6.86 18.71 -6.27
CA LYS A 205 -7.59 19.97 -6.45
C LYS A 205 -8.38 20.35 -5.20
N ASN A 206 -9.06 19.39 -4.57
CA ASN A 206 -9.86 19.63 -3.37
C ASN A 206 -9.00 19.93 -2.15
N ILE A 207 -7.86 19.26 -1.99
CA ILE A 207 -6.88 19.56 -0.93
C ILE A 207 -6.31 20.97 -1.10
N ARG A 208 -5.82 21.31 -2.31
CA ARG A 208 -5.26 22.64 -2.60
C ARG A 208 -6.29 23.76 -2.42
N ASN A 209 -7.56 23.50 -2.74
CA ASN A 209 -8.66 24.44 -2.57
C ASN A 209 -9.32 24.42 -1.18
N ALA A 210 -8.92 23.50 -0.28
CA ALA A 210 -9.47 23.41 1.07
C ALA A 210 -9.29 24.73 1.84
N GLY A 211 -8.23 25.49 1.51
CA GLY A 211 -7.98 26.82 2.05
C GLY A 211 -9.13 27.84 1.84
N ASN A 212 -9.95 27.64 0.81
CA ASN A 212 -11.07 28.51 0.47
C ASN A 212 -12.39 28.07 1.11
N ASN A 213 -12.41 26.92 1.81
CA ASN A 213 -13.61 26.39 2.44
C ASN A 213 -13.74 26.93 3.87
N ILE A 214 -14.73 27.80 4.09
CA ILE A 214 -15.00 28.42 5.40
C ILE A 214 -15.39 27.45 6.52
N GLN A 215 -15.61 26.18 6.21
CA GLN A 215 -15.97 25.12 7.16
C GLN A 215 -14.79 24.28 7.63
N ILE A 216 -13.56 24.58 7.18
CA ILE A 216 -12.34 23.82 7.54
C ILE A 216 -11.51 24.64 8.52
N ASN A 217 -10.91 24.01 9.54
CA ASN A 217 -10.08 24.71 10.53
C ASN A 217 -8.62 24.87 10.05
N ASN A 218 -8.01 23.84 9.45
CA ASN A 218 -6.58 23.81 9.11
C ASN A 218 -6.30 24.21 7.64
N ARG A 219 -6.96 25.29 7.19
CA ARG A 219 -6.99 25.76 5.80
C ARG A 219 -5.62 26.01 5.18
N GLY A 220 -4.72 26.67 5.92
CA GLY A 220 -3.38 27.00 5.45
C GLY A 220 -2.50 25.75 5.29
N ASP A 221 -2.51 24.87 6.29
CA ASP A 221 -1.69 23.65 6.29
C ASP A 221 -2.07 22.70 5.15
N LEU A 222 -3.37 22.55 4.84
CA LEU A 222 -3.82 21.73 3.72
C LEU A 222 -3.45 22.33 2.36
N ARG A 223 -3.62 23.65 2.20
CA ARG A 223 -3.26 24.33 0.95
C ARG A 223 -1.79 24.06 0.62
N ASP A 224 -0.91 24.18 1.60
CA ASP A 224 0.53 24.06 1.43
C ASP A 224 1.08 22.66 1.81
N ALA A 225 0.20 21.66 1.90
CA ALA A 225 0.56 20.29 2.25
C ALA A 225 1.60 19.68 1.30
N ARG A 226 2.40 18.76 1.84
CA ARG A 226 3.37 17.96 1.08
C ARG A 226 2.65 16.78 0.43
N ILE A 227 2.56 16.79 -0.90
CA ILE A 227 1.81 15.80 -1.66
C ILE A 227 2.74 15.05 -2.62
N GLY A 228 2.85 13.73 -2.45
CA GLY A 228 3.42 12.84 -3.46
C GLY A 228 2.33 12.08 -4.20
N ALA A 229 2.64 11.53 -5.37
CA ALA A 229 1.69 10.72 -6.11
C ALA A 229 2.36 9.65 -6.98
N LEU A 230 1.77 8.47 -6.99
CA LEU A 230 2.08 7.38 -7.92
C LEU A 230 1.00 7.30 -9.00
N THR A 231 1.43 7.48 -10.25
CA THR A 231 0.63 7.28 -11.46
C THR A 231 1.06 5.97 -12.12
N VAL A 232 0.26 4.93 -11.95
CA VAL A 232 0.53 3.63 -12.56
C VAL A 232 0.01 3.62 -14.01
N LEU A 233 0.94 3.40 -14.94
CA LEU A 233 0.72 3.23 -16.37
C LEU A 233 0.12 1.83 -16.67
N PRO A 234 -0.50 1.61 -17.84
CA PRO A 234 -1.07 0.31 -18.18
C PRO A 234 -0.06 -0.83 -18.03
N TYR A 235 -0.42 -1.83 -17.23
CA TYR A 235 0.36 -3.07 -17.05
C TYR A 235 -0.53 -4.33 -17.12
N PHE A 236 -1.85 -4.16 -17.23
CA PHE A 236 -2.78 -5.27 -17.31
C PHE A 236 -3.02 -5.74 -18.74
N ASN A 237 -3.22 -7.04 -18.86
CA ASN A 237 -3.90 -7.64 -19.98
C ASN A 237 -5.31 -8.10 -19.57
N ILE A 238 -6.25 -7.94 -20.48
CA ILE A 238 -7.65 -8.37 -20.32
C ILE A 238 -7.92 -9.40 -21.41
N GLN A 239 -8.63 -10.47 -21.07
CA GLN A 239 -9.10 -11.45 -22.05
C GLN A 239 -9.95 -10.76 -23.12
N GLN A 240 -9.72 -11.10 -24.39
CA GLN A 240 -10.51 -10.56 -25.47
C GLN A 240 -11.94 -11.12 -25.38
N ASP A 241 -12.90 -10.22 -25.27
CA ASP A 241 -14.34 -10.48 -25.36
C ASP A 241 -14.94 -9.38 -26.22
N GLU A 242 -15.66 -9.75 -27.28
CA GLU A 242 -16.30 -8.81 -28.22
C GLU A 242 -17.32 -7.90 -27.51
N ASN A 243 -17.85 -8.33 -26.36
CA ASN A 243 -18.79 -7.55 -25.55
C ASN A 243 -18.10 -6.78 -24.41
N SER A 244 -16.76 -6.85 -24.30
CA SER A 244 -16.01 -6.12 -23.27
C SER A 244 -16.10 -4.61 -23.52
N PRO A 245 -16.56 -3.79 -22.56
CA PRO A 245 -16.59 -2.33 -22.70
C PRO A 245 -15.19 -1.70 -22.66
N ILE A 246 -14.13 -2.50 -22.48
CA ILE A 246 -12.76 -2.05 -22.27
C ILE A 246 -11.81 -2.85 -23.16
N SER A 247 -10.98 -2.17 -23.95
CA SER A 247 -9.89 -2.77 -24.72
C SER A 247 -8.51 -2.25 -24.29
N ARG A 248 -7.46 -3.04 -24.56
CA ARG A 248 -6.06 -2.64 -24.30
C ARG A 248 -5.62 -1.43 -25.14
N ALA A 249 -6.09 -1.34 -26.38
CA ALA A 249 -5.78 -0.20 -27.26
C ALA A 249 -6.33 1.11 -26.67
N ASP A 250 -7.54 1.06 -26.09
CA ASP A 250 -8.14 2.21 -25.43
C ASP A 250 -7.32 2.67 -24.22
N PHE A 251 -6.67 1.76 -23.48
CA PHE A 251 -5.81 2.14 -22.36
C PHE A 251 -4.65 3.04 -22.80
N ILE A 252 -4.00 2.75 -23.92
CA ILE A 252 -2.90 3.57 -24.42
C ILE A 252 -3.39 4.95 -24.84
N SER A 253 -4.48 5.02 -25.61
CA SER A 253 -5.07 6.30 -26.03
C SER A 253 -5.52 7.14 -24.84
N LYS A 254 -6.25 6.55 -23.89
CA LYS A 254 -6.69 7.20 -22.64
C LYS A 254 -5.51 7.69 -21.81
N THR A 255 -4.45 6.88 -21.72
CA THR A 255 -3.23 7.25 -20.99
C THR A 255 -2.58 8.49 -21.59
N LYS A 256 -2.43 8.57 -22.92
CA LYS A 256 -1.87 9.75 -23.58
C LYS A 256 -2.68 11.00 -23.26
N SER A 257 -4.01 10.95 -23.44
CA SER A 257 -4.89 12.09 -23.15
C SER A 257 -4.85 12.51 -21.68
N ALA A 258 -4.83 11.55 -20.75
CA ALA A 258 -4.76 11.82 -19.32
C ALA A 258 -3.40 12.41 -18.91
N LEU A 259 -2.28 11.98 -19.53
CA LEU A 259 -0.96 12.56 -19.28
C LEU A 259 -0.91 14.03 -19.68
N PHE A 260 -1.49 14.41 -20.83
CA PHE A 260 -1.61 15.82 -21.21
C PHE A 260 -2.43 16.61 -20.19
N TYR A 261 -3.58 16.08 -19.76
CA TYR A 261 -4.39 16.72 -18.74
C TYR A 261 -3.64 16.86 -17.40
N TYR A 262 -2.93 15.82 -16.96
CA TYR A 262 -2.16 15.82 -15.72
C TYR A 262 -1.03 16.84 -15.80
N HIS A 263 -0.29 16.87 -16.91
CA HIS A 263 0.75 17.86 -17.15
C HIS A 263 0.23 19.28 -16.95
N ASP A 264 -0.88 19.65 -17.58
CA ASP A 264 -1.35 21.03 -17.57
C ASP A 264 -2.10 21.44 -16.28
N ASN A 265 -2.61 20.47 -15.50
CA ASN A 265 -3.50 20.76 -14.37
C ASN A 265 -2.99 20.26 -13.01
N LEU A 266 -1.92 19.46 -12.98
CA LEU A 266 -1.54 18.70 -11.78
C LEU A 266 -0.02 18.60 -11.61
N THR A 267 0.67 18.02 -12.59
CA THR A 267 2.09 17.70 -12.52
C THR A 267 2.97 18.76 -13.17
N GLY A 268 2.40 19.80 -13.76
CA GLY A 268 3.08 20.99 -14.27
C GLY A 268 2.19 22.23 -14.14
N ILE A 269 2.78 23.41 -14.30
CA ILE A 269 2.06 24.68 -14.37
C ILE A 269 2.64 25.48 -15.53
N ARG A 270 1.76 25.89 -16.45
CA ARG A 270 2.12 26.76 -17.58
C ARG A 270 1.70 28.20 -17.32
N GLN A 271 2.59 29.12 -17.62
CA GLN A 271 2.29 30.54 -17.67
C GLN A 271 2.84 31.13 -18.97
N ASN A 272 1.98 31.81 -19.74
CA ASN A 272 2.34 32.40 -21.04
C ASN A 272 2.98 31.40 -22.03
N GLY A 273 2.54 30.14 -22.01
CA GLY A 273 3.05 29.09 -22.90
C GLY A 273 4.38 28.45 -22.48
N VAL A 274 4.92 28.80 -21.30
CA VAL A 274 6.17 28.24 -20.76
C VAL A 274 5.87 27.41 -19.52
N ASP A 275 6.53 26.26 -19.39
CA ASP A 275 6.49 25.43 -18.19
C ASP A 275 7.29 26.10 -17.06
N LEU A 276 6.63 26.33 -15.94
CA LEU A 276 7.27 26.79 -14.71
C LEU A 276 7.82 25.57 -13.94
N PRO A 277 8.86 25.75 -13.09
CA PRO A 277 9.33 24.70 -12.18
C PRO A 277 8.37 24.53 -11.00
N MET A 278 7.07 24.40 -11.30
CA MET A 278 5.99 24.35 -10.33
C MET A 278 4.94 23.33 -10.75
N SER A 279 4.27 22.75 -9.76
CA SER A 279 3.16 21.82 -9.98
C SER A 279 2.17 21.92 -8.81
N LYS A 280 1.13 21.09 -8.81
CA LYS A 280 0.24 20.91 -7.66
C LYS A 280 0.72 19.81 -6.69
N VAL A 281 1.81 19.10 -7.01
CA VAL A 281 2.31 17.94 -6.25
C VAL A 281 3.84 17.95 -6.15
N ASN A 282 4.38 17.70 -4.97
CA ASN A 282 5.80 17.82 -4.70
C ASN A 282 6.63 16.68 -5.31
N ALA A 283 6.08 15.47 -5.41
CA ALA A 283 6.77 14.33 -6.01
C ALA A 283 5.83 13.48 -6.88
N CYS A 284 6.24 13.21 -8.12
CA CYS A 284 5.51 12.41 -9.10
C CYS A 284 6.28 11.14 -9.42
N TYR A 285 5.64 9.99 -9.26
CA TYR A 285 6.19 8.69 -9.63
C TYR A 285 5.38 8.12 -10.79
N TYR A 286 6.07 7.75 -11.86
CA TYR A 286 5.46 7.05 -12.99
C TYR A 286 5.98 5.62 -13.02
N LEU A 287 5.06 4.65 -13.13
CA LEU A 287 5.42 3.24 -13.09
C LEU A 287 4.58 2.44 -14.07
N GLY A 288 5.24 1.67 -14.92
CA GLY A 288 4.63 0.73 -15.84
C GLY A 288 5.53 -0.48 -16.06
N ASP A 289 5.03 -1.45 -16.81
CA ASP A 289 5.82 -2.57 -17.33
C ASP A 289 5.36 -2.84 -18.76
N GLU A 290 6.31 -3.03 -19.66
CA GLU A 290 6.00 -3.38 -21.05
C GLU A 290 5.49 -4.82 -21.17
N ILE A 291 5.89 -5.67 -20.21
CA ILE A 291 5.39 -7.03 -20.08
C ILE A 291 4.04 -6.96 -19.38
N PRO A 292 2.95 -7.31 -20.09
CA PRO A 292 1.64 -7.22 -19.51
C PRO A 292 1.40 -8.39 -18.55
N SER A 293 0.41 -8.25 -17.68
CA SER A 293 -0.04 -9.35 -16.83
C SER A 293 -0.55 -10.56 -17.64
N ASN A 294 -0.76 -11.68 -16.94
CA ASN A 294 -1.65 -12.72 -17.46
C ASN A 294 -3.03 -12.12 -17.85
N PRO A 295 -3.69 -12.62 -18.91
CA PRO A 295 -5.01 -12.13 -19.31
C PRO A 295 -6.07 -12.41 -18.23
N TYR A 296 -6.57 -11.35 -17.60
CA TYR A 296 -7.63 -11.45 -16.60
C TYR A 296 -9.02 -11.45 -17.25
N PHE A 297 -9.96 -12.15 -16.64
CA PHE A 297 -11.37 -12.08 -17.03
C PHE A 297 -11.90 -10.66 -16.77
N ASN A 298 -12.61 -10.08 -17.73
CA ASN A 298 -13.22 -8.77 -17.52
C ASN A 298 -14.54 -8.93 -16.76
N ASP A 299 -14.53 -8.61 -15.47
CA ASP A 299 -15.74 -8.46 -14.67
C ASP A 299 -15.91 -6.98 -14.27
N PRO A 300 -16.56 -6.15 -15.13
CA PRO A 300 -16.87 -4.78 -14.80
C PRO A 300 -18.03 -4.64 -13.80
N GLY A 301 -18.78 -5.71 -13.49
CA GLY A 301 -19.92 -5.69 -12.56
C GLY A 301 -20.39 -7.10 -12.13
N GLY A 302 -20.39 -7.36 -10.82
CA GLY A 302 -20.62 -8.69 -10.23
C GLY A 302 -20.00 -8.80 -8.84
N ASN A 303 -19.28 -9.90 -8.56
CA ASN A 303 -18.36 -9.97 -7.41
C ASN A 303 -17.10 -9.10 -7.63
N GLY A 304 -16.90 -8.61 -8.86
CA GLY A 304 -15.81 -7.70 -9.22
C GLY A 304 -14.47 -8.42 -9.36
N GLN A 305 -13.43 -7.63 -9.66
CA GLN A 305 -12.15 -8.16 -10.08
C GLN A 305 -11.38 -8.83 -8.94
N ARG A 306 -10.86 -10.03 -9.21
CA ARG A 306 -9.87 -10.71 -8.38
C ARG A 306 -8.65 -11.03 -9.23
N ASN A 307 -7.72 -10.11 -9.27
CA ASN A 307 -6.55 -10.25 -10.13
C ASN A 307 -5.32 -10.65 -9.30
N ASP A 308 -4.47 -11.47 -9.92
CA ASP A 308 -3.20 -11.88 -9.33
C ASP A 308 -2.29 -10.66 -9.13
N ALA A 309 -1.58 -10.62 -7.99
CA ALA A 309 -0.55 -9.63 -7.72
C ALA A 309 0.50 -9.51 -8.84
N HIS A 310 0.98 -8.30 -9.07
CA HIS A 310 1.99 -7.98 -10.09
C HIS A 310 3.19 -7.27 -9.46
N VAL A 311 4.39 -7.44 -10.03
CA VAL A 311 5.61 -6.80 -9.50
C VAL A 311 5.56 -5.26 -9.56
N VAL A 312 4.81 -4.71 -10.53
CA VAL A 312 4.48 -3.27 -10.61
C VAL A 312 3.82 -2.79 -9.30
N GLU A 313 2.96 -3.58 -8.67
CA GLU A 313 2.35 -3.19 -7.39
C GLU A 313 3.39 -3.16 -6.27
N TYR A 314 4.32 -4.13 -6.27
CA TYR A 314 5.41 -4.20 -5.30
C TYR A 314 6.35 -2.99 -5.43
N VAL A 315 6.75 -2.63 -6.65
CA VAL A 315 7.56 -1.43 -6.91
C VAL A 315 6.76 -0.16 -6.60
N GLY A 316 5.46 -0.13 -6.87
CA GLY A 316 4.59 0.99 -6.51
C GLY A 316 4.57 1.28 -5.01
N ALA A 317 4.62 0.24 -4.18
CA ALA A 317 4.73 0.41 -2.73
C ALA A 317 6.09 1.01 -2.30
N LEU A 318 7.17 0.77 -3.05
CA LEU A 318 8.47 1.42 -2.79
C LEU A 318 8.42 2.93 -3.02
N ALA A 319 7.59 3.41 -3.95
CA ALA A 319 7.42 4.85 -4.19
C ALA A 319 6.86 5.58 -2.96
N VAL A 320 5.96 4.94 -2.20
CA VAL A 320 5.43 5.48 -0.94
C VAL A 320 6.54 5.62 0.10
N LEU A 321 7.38 4.58 0.24
CA LEU A 321 8.52 4.59 1.16
C LEU A 321 9.57 5.61 0.75
N ASP A 322 9.90 5.73 -0.54
CA ASP A 322 10.84 6.72 -1.05
C ASP A 322 10.34 8.15 -0.80
N PHE A 323 9.06 8.44 -1.06
CA PHE A 323 8.47 9.77 -0.79
C PHE A 323 8.56 10.17 0.68
N LEU A 324 8.32 9.23 1.60
CA LEU A 324 8.43 9.47 3.04
C LEU A 324 9.87 9.81 3.48
N GLN A 325 10.87 9.45 2.67
CA GLN A 325 12.29 9.71 2.95
C GLN A 325 12.79 11.02 2.36
N ILE A 326 12.00 11.69 1.50
CA ILE A 326 12.41 12.97 0.92
C ILE A 326 12.44 14.03 2.04
N PRO A 327 13.53 14.79 2.20
CA PRO A 327 13.62 15.89 3.16
C PRO A 327 12.53 16.95 2.99
N ASP A 328 12.12 17.55 4.11
CA ASP A 328 11.01 18.51 4.15
C ASP A 328 11.27 19.80 3.36
N ASP A 329 12.53 20.21 3.24
CA ASP A 329 13.00 21.38 2.48
C ASP A 329 12.92 21.16 0.95
N GLN A 330 12.99 19.91 0.50
CA GLN A 330 12.78 19.52 -0.90
C GLN A 330 11.30 19.36 -1.26
N LEU A 331 10.39 19.36 -0.28
CA LEU A 331 8.94 19.25 -0.48
C LEU A 331 8.24 20.59 -0.21
N HIS A 332 8.85 21.71 -0.62
CA HIS A 332 8.28 23.03 -0.41
C HIS A 332 7.06 23.30 -1.31
N THR A 333 6.02 23.88 -0.72
CA THR A 333 4.82 24.36 -1.42
C THR A 333 4.58 25.81 -1.03
N ASP A 334 4.35 26.67 -2.02
CA ASP A 334 3.98 28.07 -1.84
C ASP A 334 2.60 28.33 -2.45
N ASN A 335 1.67 28.79 -1.61
CA ASN A 335 0.29 29.11 -1.94
C ASN A 335 -0.40 28.06 -2.83
N GLY A 336 -0.26 26.78 -2.44
CA GLY A 336 -0.86 25.64 -3.13
C GLY A 336 -0.14 25.18 -4.40
N ASN A 337 1.07 25.67 -4.66
CA ASN A 337 1.94 25.20 -5.73
C ASN A 337 3.25 24.65 -5.17
N ALA A 338 3.55 23.39 -5.48
CA ALA A 338 4.84 22.80 -5.17
C ALA A 338 5.92 23.50 -6.02
N VAL A 339 7.04 23.84 -5.41
CA VAL A 339 8.18 24.48 -6.07
C VAL A 339 9.27 23.43 -6.29
N ASN A 340 9.86 23.41 -7.48
CA ASN A 340 10.86 22.41 -7.90
C ASN A 340 10.38 20.96 -7.70
N PRO A 341 9.24 20.56 -8.32
CA PRO A 341 8.70 19.22 -8.15
C PRO A 341 9.67 18.13 -8.62
N ILE A 342 9.65 17.01 -7.91
CA ILE A 342 10.50 15.85 -8.17
C ILE A 342 9.73 14.86 -9.05
N TYR A 343 10.38 14.33 -10.10
CA TYR A 343 9.82 13.28 -10.95
C TYR A 343 10.71 12.05 -10.90
N LYS A 344 10.11 10.88 -10.67
CA LYS A 344 10.82 9.61 -10.54
C LYS A 344 10.15 8.51 -11.37
N GLU A 345 10.99 7.63 -11.88
CA GLU A 345 10.62 6.35 -12.50
C GLU A 345 11.45 5.24 -11.86
N TYR A 346 11.07 3.98 -12.09
CA TYR A 346 11.81 2.84 -11.58
C TYR A 346 12.22 1.91 -12.72
N GLY A 347 13.52 1.70 -12.88
CA GLY A 347 14.10 0.78 -13.86
C GLY A 347 14.74 -0.43 -13.19
N LEU A 348 14.56 -1.61 -13.80
CA LEU A 348 15.35 -2.79 -13.45
C LEU A 348 16.75 -2.67 -14.06
N ALA A 349 17.75 -3.20 -13.37
CA ALA A 349 19.12 -3.18 -13.88
C ALA A 349 19.30 -4.07 -15.13
N ASN A 350 18.47 -5.11 -15.26
CA ASN A 350 18.45 -6.02 -16.39
C ASN A 350 17.01 -6.36 -16.74
N ASP A 351 16.69 -6.44 -18.04
CA ASP A 351 15.38 -6.93 -18.47
C ASP A 351 15.31 -8.46 -18.30
N LYS A 352 14.51 -8.90 -17.34
CA LYS A 352 14.36 -10.32 -16.97
C LYS A 352 12.90 -10.71 -16.78
N MET A 353 12.52 -11.84 -17.34
CA MET A 353 11.19 -12.43 -17.14
C MET A 353 10.94 -12.88 -15.69
N THR A 354 11.98 -13.41 -15.04
CA THR A 354 11.91 -13.88 -13.65
C THR A 354 12.82 -13.02 -12.79
N LEU A 355 12.21 -12.34 -11.82
CA LEU A 355 12.87 -11.44 -10.88
C LEU A 355 13.04 -12.12 -9.53
N SER A 356 14.11 -11.77 -8.84
CA SER A 356 14.40 -12.07 -7.45
C SER A 356 14.67 -10.78 -6.69
N LEU A 357 14.90 -10.88 -5.38
CA LEU A 357 15.33 -9.72 -4.57
C LEU A 357 16.63 -9.08 -5.06
N LYS A 358 17.45 -9.80 -5.85
CA LYS A 358 18.74 -9.29 -6.34
C LYS A 358 18.64 -8.39 -7.57
N ASP A 359 17.50 -8.41 -8.26
CA ASP A 359 17.32 -7.72 -9.54
C ASP A 359 16.88 -6.25 -9.37
N PHE A 360 16.51 -5.86 -8.16
CA PHE A 360 16.21 -4.47 -7.80
C PHE A 360 17.47 -3.63 -7.60
N GLY A 361 17.35 -2.30 -7.72
CA GLY A 361 18.44 -1.36 -7.51
C GLY A 361 19.07 -1.45 -6.11
N THR A 362 20.35 -1.11 -5.98
CA THR A 362 21.10 -1.24 -4.73
C THR A 362 20.45 -0.51 -3.56
N SER A 363 19.91 0.70 -3.76
CA SER A 363 19.18 1.43 -2.72
C SER A 363 17.95 0.67 -2.21
N THR A 364 17.16 0.09 -3.12
CA THR A 364 16.03 -0.78 -2.77
C THR A 364 16.50 -1.99 -1.98
N ARG A 365 17.53 -2.71 -2.46
CA ARG A 365 18.03 -3.94 -1.83
C ARG A 365 18.53 -3.70 -0.40
N LEU A 366 19.33 -2.64 -0.22
CA LEU A 366 19.80 -2.17 1.09
C LEU A 366 18.65 -1.95 2.07
N HIS A 367 17.53 -1.42 1.58
CA HIS A 367 16.39 -1.04 2.38
C HIS A 367 15.45 -2.21 2.72
N VAL A 368 15.16 -3.10 1.75
CA VAL A 368 14.05 -4.07 1.88
C VAL A 368 14.50 -5.53 2.04
N ASN A 369 15.62 -5.94 1.44
CA ASN A 369 15.92 -7.37 1.27
C ASN A 369 16.11 -8.09 2.60
N LYS A 370 16.87 -7.48 3.52
CA LYS A 370 17.14 -8.07 4.84
C LYS A 370 15.83 -8.27 5.61
N GLN A 371 14.97 -7.26 5.64
CA GLN A 371 13.71 -7.32 6.39
C GLN A 371 12.74 -8.36 5.80
N LEU A 372 12.59 -8.38 4.47
CA LEU A 372 11.76 -9.40 3.80
C LEU A 372 12.29 -10.82 4.02
N SER A 373 13.62 -11.00 4.00
CA SER A 373 14.25 -12.30 4.28
C SER A 373 13.99 -12.76 5.71
N LYS A 374 14.18 -11.86 6.70
CA LYS A 374 13.87 -12.15 8.10
C LYS A 374 12.41 -12.53 8.29
N PHE A 375 11.51 -11.76 7.69
CA PHE A 375 10.07 -12.02 7.80
C PHE A 375 9.69 -13.38 7.22
N HIS A 376 10.27 -13.75 6.06
CA HIS A 376 10.01 -15.06 5.45
C HIS A 376 10.57 -16.22 6.28
N LEU A 377 11.77 -16.08 6.86
CA LEU A 377 12.35 -17.08 7.75
C LEU A 377 11.55 -17.22 9.06
N ALA A 378 11.03 -16.11 9.59
CA ALA A 378 10.13 -16.12 10.76
C ALA A 378 8.82 -16.84 10.44
N TYR A 379 8.24 -16.57 9.26
CA TYR A 379 7.08 -17.29 8.74
C TYR A 379 7.34 -18.81 8.70
N LEU A 380 8.44 -19.25 8.10
CA LEU A 380 8.80 -20.69 8.03
C LEU A 380 8.93 -21.31 9.42
N TYR A 381 9.59 -20.63 10.36
CA TYR A 381 9.72 -21.12 11.73
C TYR A 381 8.37 -21.24 12.45
N ILE A 382 7.53 -20.21 12.38
CA ILE A 382 6.23 -20.20 13.03
C ILE A 382 5.32 -21.29 12.46
N THR A 383 5.34 -21.48 11.13
CA THR A 383 4.50 -22.46 10.45
C THR A 383 4.96 -23.91 10.69
N ASN A 384 6.27 -24.16 10.67
CA ASN A 384 6.78 -25.54 10.59
C ASN A 384 7.40 -26.06 11.88
N GLN A 385 7.89 -25.18 12.77
CA GLN A 385 8.74 -25.61 13.90
C GLN A 385 8.23 -25.17 15.28
N LEU A 386 7.62 -23.98 15.40
CA LEU A 386 7.25 -23.41 16.70
C LEU A 386 6.45 -24.38 17.58
N LYS A 387 5.47 -25.10 17.02
CA LYS A 387 4.64 -26.05 17.77
C LYS A 387 5.46 -27.17 18.41
N SER A 388 6.53 -27.63 17.75
CA SER A 388 7.44 -28.64 18.28
C SER A 388 8.43 -28.09 19.31
N ASP A 389 8.62 -26.76 19.34
CA ASP A 389 9.50 -26.07 20.27
C ASP A 389 8.78 -25.59 21.54
N VAL A 390 7.45 -25.56 21.55
CA VAL A 390 6.64 -25.28 22.74
C VAL A 390 6.94 -26.32 23.84
N GLY A 391 7.29 -25.84 25.03
CA GLY A 391 7.65 -26.69 26.17
C GLY A 391 9.14 -27.07 26.22
N ARG A 392 9.99 -26.37 25.47
CA ARG A 392 11.45 -26.45 25.60
C ARG A 392 12.13 -25.10 25.40
N GLY A 393 13.28 -24.91 26.07
CA GLY A 393 14.19 -23.80 25.82
C GLY A 393 13.54 -22.44 26.02
N TYR A 394 13.70 -21.53 25.05
CA TYR A 394 13.23 -20.14 25.16
C TYR A 394 11.71 -20.02 25.36
N THR A 395 10.94 -21.05 25.03
CA THR A 395 9.49 -21.09 25.25
C THR A 395 9.12 -21.23 26.73
N GLU A 396 10.00 -21.79 27.56
CA GLU A 396 9.80 -21.96 29.01
C GLU A 396 10.26 -20.73 29.81
N ASP A 397 11.08 -19.87 29.22
CA ASP A 397 11.46 -18.60 29.81
C ASP A 397 10.24 -17.69 29.99
N LYS A 398 10.19 -16.84 31.01
CA LYS A 398 9.06 -15.90 31.19
C LYS A 398 9.10 -14.73 30.17
N PRO A 399 7.94 -14.27 29.66
CA PRO A 399 6.65 -14.94 29.69
C PRO A 399 6.66 -16.23 28.84
N GLU A 400 6.08 -17.30 29.36
CA GLU A 400 6.08 -18.63 28.73
C GLU A 400 5.23 -18.65 27.45
N ILE A 401 5.68 -19.40 26.45
CA ILE A 401 4.93 -19.70 25.23
C ILE A 401 4.42 -21.13 25.36
N THR A 402 3.20 -21.28 25.89
CA THR A 402 2.57 -22.58 26.13
C THR A 402 1.70 -23.00 24.96
N SER A 403 1.16 -24.22 24.98
CA SER A 403 0.21 -24.70 23.98
C SER A 403 -1.05 -23.82 23.89
N GLY A 404 -1.46 -23.17 25.00
CA GLY A 404 -2.57 -22.23 25.02
C GLY A 404 -2.33 -20.99 24.15
N PHE A 405 -1.08 -20.56 23.97
CA PHE A 405 -0.73 -19.45 23.08
C PHE A 405 -1.13 -19.73 21.62
N LEU A 406 -0.99 -20.98 21.18
CA LEU A 406 -1.30 -21.41 19.81
C LEU A 406 -2.81 -21.35 19.48
N SER A 407 -3.66 -21.19 20.50
CA SER A 407 -5.11 -21.04 20.35
C SER A 407 -5.58 -19.59 20.54
N THR A 408 -4.67 -18.63 20.72
CA THR A 408 -5.02 -17.21 20.91
C THR A 408 -5.52 -16.58 19.61
N SER A 409 -6.33 -15.53 19.72
CA SER A 409 -6.77 -14.73 18.57
C SER A 409 -5.57 -14.17 17.79
N PHE A 410 -4.55 -13.68 18.49
CA PHE A 410 -3.30 -13.21 17.88
C PHE A 410 -2.68 -14.28 16.98
N PHE A 411 -2.48 -15.50 17.51
CA PHE A 411 -1.83 -16.57 16.77
C PHE A 411 -2.67 -17.00 15.58
N HIS A 412 -3.99 -17.15 15.76
CA HIS A 412 -4.91 -17.47 14.68
C HIS A 412 -4.89 -16.41 13.57
N THR A 413 -4.99 -15.12 13.91
CA THR A 413 -4.95 -14.02 12.93
C THR A 413 -3.61 -13.98 12.21
N LEU A 414 -2.50 -14.28 12.89
CA LEU A 414 -1.19 -14.37 12.25
C LEU A 414 -1.11 -15.56 11.27
N THR A 415 -1.47 -16.76 11.69
CA THR A 415 -1.22 -17.99 10.91
C THR A 415 -2.31 -18.33 9.90
N SER A 416 -3.58 -18.21 10.30
CA SER A 416 -4.73 -18.65 9.49
C SER A 416 -5.22 -17.55 8.54
N ASP A 417 -4.96 -16.28 8.87
CA ASP A 417 -5.43 -15.14 8.08
C ASP A 417 -4.27 -14.44 7.36
N PHE A 418 -3.37 -13.79 8.10
CA PHE A 418 -2.32 -12.94 7.51
C PHE A 418 -1.30 -13.76 6.70
N TYR A 419 -0.76 -14.86 7.25
CA TYR A 419 0.20 -15.69 6.54
C TYR A 419 -0.40 -16.42 5.33
N VAL A 420 -1.69 -16.78 5.38
CA VAL A 420 -2.39 -17.33 4.21
C VAL A 420 -2.46 -16.28 3.08
N ALA A 421 -2.79 -15.03 3.42
CA ALA A 421 -2.78 -13.94 2.44
C ALA A 421 -1.37 -13.62 1.92
N TYR A 422 -0.36 -13.67 2.78
CA TYR A 422 1.06 -13.49 2.40
C TYR A 422 1.54 -14.56 1.41
N LEU A 423 1.26 -15.83 1.67
CA LEU A 423 1.60 -16.91 0.74
C LEU A 423 0.84 -16.82 -0.57
N THR A 424 -0.45 -16.44 -0.51
CA THR A 424 -1.26 -16.24 -1.71
C THR A 424 -0.65 -15.14 -2.57
N TRP A 425 -0.27 -14.01 -1.97
CA TRP A 425 0.42 -12.91 -2.65
C TRP A 425 1.74 -13.35 -3.31
N LEU A 426 2.58 -14.12 -2.62
CA LEU A 426 3.82 -14.65 -3.19
C LEU A 426 3.58 -15.62 -4.36
N LYS A 427 2.56 -16.47 -4.27
CA LYS A 427 2.18 -17.39 -5.36
C LYS A 427 1.69 -16.62 -6.58
N GLU A 428 0.85 -15.62 -6.39
CA GLU A 428 0.33 -14.77 -7.46
C GLU A 428 1.45 -14.01 -8.19
N LEU A 429 2.41 -13.45 -7.45
CA LEU A 429 3.60 -12.81 -8.02
C LEU A 429 4.45 -13.78 -8.84
N LYS A 430 4.63 -15.01 -8.35
CA LYS A 430 5.39 -16.05 -9.04
C LYS A 430 4.73 -16.51 -10.35
N LEU A 431 3.40 -16.59 -10.37
CA LEU A 431 2.65 -17.14 -11.50
C LEU A 431 2.34 -16.11 -12.60
N ASN A 432 2.71 -14.84 -12.41
CA ASN A 432 2.50 -13.79 -13.40
C ASN A 432 3.51 -13.89 -14.58
N GLN A 433 3.23 -13.21 -15.70
CA GLN A 433 4.10 -13.24 -16.88
C GLN A 433 5.51 -12.74 -16.57
N ARG A 434 5.62 -11.52 -16.03
CA ARG A 434 6.84 -11.12 -15.33
C ARG A 434 6.75 -11.67 -13.91
N SER A 435 7.41 -12.79 -13.70
CA SER A 435 7.41 -13.51 -12.44
C SER A 435 8.31 -12.81 -11.44
N PHE A 436 7.84 -12.67 -10.19
CA PHE A 436 8.66 -12.23 -9.07
C PHE A 436 8.71 -13.32 -8.00
N GLU A 437 9.88 -13.91 -7.83
CA GLU A 437 10.14 -15.06 -6.96
C GLU A 437 11.20 -14.71 -5.91
N PRO A 438 10.87 -13.96 -4.85
CA PRO A 438 11.84 -13.63 -3.80
C PRO A 438 12.25 -14.85 -2.96
N PHE A 439 11.39 -15.88 -2.87
CA PHE A 439 11.55 -17.03 -1.99
C PHE A 439 11.16 -18.35 -2.68
N HIS A 440 11.76 -19.46 -2.24
CA HIS A 440 11.35 -20.80 -2.68
C HIS A 440 10.14 -21.28 -1.86
N LEU A 441 8.94 -21.16 -2.42
CA LEU A 441 7.69 -21.43 -1.69
C LEU A 441 7.40 -22.91 -1.40
N SER A 442 8.18 -23.83 -1.99
CA SER A 442 7.99 -25.28 -1.83
C SER A 442 8.92 -25.91 -0.79
N THR A 443 9.82 -25.13 -0.18
CA THR A 443 10.76 -25.64 0.82
C THR A 443 10.34 -25.27 2.24
N GLU A 444 10.59 -26.18 3.16
CA GLU A 444 10.51 -25.94 4.60
C GLU A 444 11.90 -25.70 5.21
N LYS A 445 12.97 -25.85 4.42
CA LYS A 445 14.35 -25.68 4.88
C LYS A 445 14.75 -24.21 4.86
N LEU A 446 15.19 -23.70 6.01
CA LEU A 446 15.67 -22.31 6.13
C LEU A 446 16.83 -22.02 5.16
N SER A 447 17.80 -22.93 5.03
CA SER A 447 18.97 -22.77 4.14
C SER A 447 18.61 -22.51 2.68
N ASP A 448 17.47 -23.03 2.25
CA ASP A 448 17.06 -23.04 0.84
C ASP A 448 15.93 -22.03 0.59
N ALA A 449 15.48 -21.28 1.60
CA ALA A 449 14.27 -20.47 1.52
C ALA A 449 14.41 -19.24 0.61
N LEU A 450 15.60 -18.64 0.52
CA LEU A 450 15.81 -17.38 -0.18
C LEU A 450 16.26 -17.63 -1.62
N ASN A 451 15.49 -17.13 -2.60
CA ASN A 451 15.85 -17.30 -4.00
C ASN A 451 17.02 -16.37 -4.38
N GLY A 452 18.03 -16.93 -5.04
CA GLY A 452 19.22 -16.22 -5.46
C GLY A 452 20.17 -15.81 -4.32
N ILE A 453 19.81 -15.95 -3.04
CA ILE A 453 20.64 -15.61 -1.88
C ILE A 453 21.14 -16.90 -1.22
N ALA A 454 22.37 -17.31 -1.53
CA ALA A 454 22.94 -18.55 -1.03
C ALA A 454 23.36 -18.45 0.45
N PRO A 455 23.18 -19.52 1.24
CA PRO A 455 23.75 -19.60 2.58
C PRO A 455 25.29 -19.64 2.50
N LYS A 456 25.95 -19.10 3.51
CA LYS A 456 27.40 -19.19 3.70
C LYS A 456 27.78 -20.66 3.97
N SER A 457 28.60 -21.23 3.09
CA SER A 457 29.16 -22.57 3.21
C SER A 457 30.70 -22.54 3.38
N GLY A 458 31.29 -23.57 4.00
CA GLY A 458 32.74 -23.73 4.19
C GLY A 458 33.09 -24.78 5.25
N LEU A 459 34.36 -25.22 5.30
CA LEU A 459 34.88 -26.32 6.14
C LEU A 459 34.55 -26.24 7.65
N PHE A 460 34.17 -25.06 8.16
CA PHE A 460 33.76 -24.84 9.56
C PHE A 460 32.44 -24.05 9.70
N LYS A 461 31.69 -23.82 8.61
CA LYS A 461 30.46 -23.02 8.61
C LYS A 461 29.25 -23.92 8.39
N SER A 462 28.44 -24.12 9.43
CA SER A 462 27.13 -24.75 9.31
C SER A 462 26.13 -23.80 8.65
N THR A 463 25.32 -24.35 7.75
CA THR A 463 24.15 -23.68 7.17
C THR A 463 23.10 -23.41 8.25
N ILE A 464 22.23 -22.43 8.02
CA ILE A 464 21.10 -22.15 8.91
C ILE A 464 20.08 -23.29 8.86
N ASP A 465 19.58 -23.69 10.02
CA ASP A 465 18.55 -24.70 10.23
C ASP A 465 17.74 -24.40 11.50
N TYR A 466 16.70 -25.18 11.78
CA TYR A 466 15.86 -24.97 12.96
C TYR A 466 16.60 -25.16 14.29
N LYS A 467 17.63 -26.04 14.32
CA LYS A 467 18.43 -26.28 15.54
C LYS A 467 19.30 -25.07 15.89
N SER A 468 19.97 -24.50 14.90
CA SER A 468 20.80 -23.29 15.04
C SER A 468 19.96 -22.05 15.35
N LEU A 469 18.77 -21.94 14.75
CA LEU A 469 17.79 -20.90 15.12
C LEU A 469 17.35 -21.04 16.58
N LEU A 470 16.91 -22.24 17.00
CA LEU A 470 16.50 -22.49 18.39
C LEU A 470 17.63 -22.21 19.39
N SER A 471 18.86 -22.62 19.09
CA SER A 471 20.03 -22.32 19.93
C SER A 471 20.25 -20.81 20.09
N SER A 472 20.07 -20.05 19.01
CA SER A 472 20.22 -18.59 19.03
C SER A 472 19.07 -17.91 19.77
N LEU A 473 17.83 -18.40 19.61
CA LEU A 473 16.65 -17.95 20.36
C LEU A 473 16.83 -18.17 21.87
N ASN A 474 17.31 -19.35 22.28
CA ASN A 474 17.60 -19.66 23.69
C ASN A 474 18.60 -18.66 24.28
N LYS A 475 19.71 -18.39 23.57
CA LYS A 475 20.73 -17.43 24.01
C LYS A 475 20.15 -16.02 24.17
N MET A 476 19.35 -15.56 23.20
CA MET A 476 18.75 -14.23 23.23
C MET A 476 17.70 -14.10 24.34
N SER A 477 16.86 -15.14 24.51
CA SER A 477 15.82 -15.17 25.54
C SER A 477 16.40 -15.13 26.95
N GLN A 478 17.48 -15.87 27.22
CA GLN A 478 18.18 -15.79 28.51
C GLN A 478 18.71 -14.37 28.82
N GLN A 479 19.17 -13.64 27.81
CA GLN A 479 19.58 -12.24 27.98
C GLN A 479 18.37 -11.35 28.28
N ALA A 480 17.26 -11.54 27.57
CA ALA A 480 16.03 -10.77 27.75
C ALA A 480 15.38 -11.02 29.12
N VAL A 481 15.46 -12.24 29.66
CA VAL A 481 14.99 -12.57 31.02
C VAL A 481 15.79 -11.81 32.08
N LYS A 482 17.12 -11.75 31.95
CA LYS A 482 17.99 -11.01 32.88
C LYS A 482 17.65 -9.53 32.98
N THR A 483 17.20 -8.94 31.87
CA THR A 483 16.79 -7.53 31.80
C THR A 483 15.29 -7.33 31.96
N GLN A 484 14.52 -8.38 32.26
CA GLN A 484 13.05 -8.36 32.36
C GLN A 484 12.35 -7.69 31.15
N LYS A 485 12.92 -7.85 29.95
CA LYS A 485 12.55 -7.07 28.75
C LYS A 485 11.07 -7.17 28.36
N TYR A 486 10.43 -8.30 28.63
CA TYR A 486 9.08 -8.61 28.14
C TYR A 486 8.00 -8.53 29.21
N GLY A 487 8.34 -8.24 30.46
CA GLY A 487 7.37 -8.34 31.57
C GLY A 487 6.85 -9.77 31.78
N THR A 488 5.60 -9.91 32.22
CA THR A 488 5.00 -11.20 32.61
C THR A 488 3.90 -11.70 31.68
N ASP A 489 3.38 -10.86 30.79
CA ASP A 489 2.15 -11.12 30.02
C ASP A 489 2.29 -10.89 28.51
N ARG A 490 3.38 -10.28 28.03
CA ARG A 490 3.57 -9.93 26.61
C ARG A 490 4.11 -11.09 25.76
N VAL A 491 3.43 -12.24 25.78
CA VAL A 491 3.84 -13.49 25.09
C VAL A 491 4.02 -13.30 23.58
N ALA A 492 3.03 -12.68 22.91
CA ALA A 492 3.07 -12.42 21.46
C ALA A 492 4.26 -11.52 21.08
N TYR A 493 4.47 -10.44 21.84
CA TYR A 493 5.58 -9.52 21.63
C TYR A 493 6.94 -10.20 21.86
N LYS A 494 7.08 -11.03 22.91
CA LYS A 494 8.29 -11.83 23.13
C LYS A 494 8.63 -12.68 21.91
N LEU A 495 7.68 -13.46 21.40
CA LEU A 495 7.91 -14.35 20.26
C LEU A 495 8.40 -13.55 19.03
N MET A 496 7.66 -12.51 18.65
CA MET A 496 7.95 -11.76 17.43
C MET A 496 9.24 -10.95 17.55
N ASN A 497 9.52 -10.34 18.72
CA ASN A 497 10.75 -9.59 18.93
C ASN A 497 11.99 -10.50 19.01
N LEU A 498 11.90 -11.67 19.67
CA LEU A 498 13.01 -12.63 19.69
C LEU A 498 13.34 -13.14 18.29
N LEU A 499 12.31 -13.45 17.48
CA LEU A 499 12.51 -13.86 16.09
C LEU A 499 13.15 -12.75 15.26
N ASP A 500 12.64 -11.52 15.37
CA ASP A 500 13.20 -10.37 14.66
C ASP A 500 14.69 -10.17 14.97
N GLU A 501 15.06 -10.07 16.26
CA GLU A 501 16.44 -9.82 16.69
C GLU A 501 17.39 -10.98 16.40
N THR A 502 16.88 -12.22 16.52
CA THR A 502 17.70 -13.41 16.25
C THR A 502 17.96 -13.56 14.75
N LEU A 503 16.92 -13.40 13.93
CA LEU A 503 17.05 -13.49 12.48
C LEU A 503 17.82 -12.31 11.90
N ASP A 504 17.79 -11.14 12.54
CA ASP A 504 18.62 -10.00 12.15
C ASP A 504 20.11 -10.34 12.14
N LYS A 505 20.58 -11.01 13.21
CA LYS A 505 21.96 -11.50 13.33
C LYS A 505 22.23 -12.69 12.41
N LEU A 506 21.34 -13.68 12.41
CA LEU A 506 21.55 -14.90 11.63
C LEU A 506 21.58 -14.64 10.11
N VAL A 507 20.76 -13.72 9.61
CA VAL A 507 20.77 -13.37 8.18
C VAL A 507 22.12 -12.80 7.77
N GLU A 508 22.71 -11.92 8.57
CA GLU A 508 24.04 -11.36 8.32
C GLU A 508 25.15 -12.42 8.45
N GLU A 509 25.07 -13.27 9.47
CA GLU A 509 26.09 -14.29 9.75
C GLU A 509 26.05 -15.45 8.76
N LYS A 510 24.87 -15.82 8.26
CA LYS A 510 24.63 -17.09 7.56
C LYS A 510 24.26 -16.96 6.08
N TYR A 511 23.97 -15.79 5.53
CA TYR A 511 23.73 -15.62 4.09
C TYR A 511 24.76 -14.71 3.43
N ASN A 512 25.02 -14.97 2.16
CA ASN A 512 25.87 -14.13 1.30
C ASN A 512 25.00 -13.11 0.54
N SER A 513 25.47 -11.87 0.41
CA SER A 513 24.88 -10.88 -0.50
C SER A 513 23.37 -10.69 -0.29
N VAL A 514 22.96 -10.56 0.97
CA VAL A 514 21.58 -10.16 1.35
C VAL A 514 21.31 -8.73 0.87
N VAL A 515 22.37 -7.94 0.75
CA VAL A 515 22.42 -6.57 0.25
C VAL A 515 23.28 -6.53 -1.01
#